data_AF-A0A2H3C828-F1
#
_entry.id   AF-A0A2H3C828-F1
#
_cell.length_a   1.000
_cell.length_b   1.000
_cell.length_c   1.000
_cell.angle_alpha   90.00
_cell.angle_beta   90.00
_cell.angle_gamma   90.00
#
_symmetry.space_group_name_H-M   'P 1'
#
loop_
_entity.id
_entity.type
_entity.pdbx_description
1 polymer ?
#
loop_
_entity_poly.entity_id
_entity_poly.type
_entity_poly.pdbx_seq_one_letter_code
_entity_poly.pdbx_strand_id
1 'polypeptide(L)'
;MAPLFRKHLFLEQRELIQLLVLLKDFQLLRFIVLAFKMSEKISAAEAYELAVEELFRLRDKRPLPDWTSGEAEAWVFDVHTQWSICNQNWGAAAEEHEWHDVEYSVLAELGSLPLRHVVYSREVYNILASRG
;
A
#
# COMPACT_ATOMS: atom_id res chain seq x y z
N MET A 1 -17.55 22.39 -33.42
CA MET A 1 -18.28 22.73 -32.19
C MET A 1 -17.55 22.11 -31.02
N ALA A 2 -17.03 22.96 -30.14
CA ALA A 2 -16.23 22.59 -28.98
C ALA A 2 -17.10 22.09 -27.80
N PRO A 3 -16.49 21.49 -26.77
CA PRO A 3 -17.06 20.52 -25.83
C PRO A 3 -17.56 21.15 -24.52
N LEU A 4 -18.57 20.56 -23.89
CA LEU A 4 -19.16 21.08 -22.64
C LEU A 4 -19.18 20.12 -21.44
N PHE A 5 -18.51 18.96 -21.50
CA PHE A 5 -18.52 17.99 -20.38
C PHE A 5 -17.21 17.89 -19.59
N ARG A 6 -16.26 18.83 -19.76
CA ARG A 6 -14.93 18.73 -19.12
C ARG A 6 -14.65 19.70 -17.97
N LYS A 7 -15.63 20.50 -17.52
CA LYS A 7 -15.39 21.59 -16.54
C LYS A 7 -16.05 21.45 -15.17
N HIS A 8 -16.78 20.37 -14.88
CA HIS A 8 -17.48 20.23 -13.59
C HIS A 8 -16.93 19.18 -12.62
N LEU A 9 -15.91 18.39 -13.00
CA LEU A 9 -15.29 17.43 -12.09
C LEU A 9 -14.10 17.97 -11.27
N PHE A 10 -13.63 19.19 -11.54
CA PHE A 10 -12.41 19.73 -10.93
C PHE A 10 -12.64 20.65 -9.71
N LEU A 11 -13.86 21.13 -9.50
CA LEU A 11 -14.17 22.07 -8.41
C LEU A 11 -14.55 21.39 -7.10
N GLU A 12 -15.03 20.14 -7.10
CA GLU A 12 -15.38 19.42 -5.87
C GLU A 12 -14.17 18.83 -5.11
N GLN A 13 -13.02 18.65 -5.77
CA GLN A 13 -11.87 17.96 -5.17
C GLN A 13 -11.13 18.80 -4.13
N ARG A 14 -11.09 20.13 -4.29
CA ARG A 14 -10.44 21.01 -3.34
C ARG A 14 -11.18 21.05 -2.00
N GLU A 15 -12.51 20.98 -2.05
CA GLU A 15 -13.36 20.95 -0.85
C GLU A 15 -13.28 19.59 -0.14
N LEU A 16 -13.21 18.48 -0.89
CA LEU A 16 -13.00 17.14 -0.34
C LEU A 16 -11.65 17.01 0.38
N ILE A 17 -10.56 17.49 -0.22
CA ILE A 17 -9.23 17.46 0.43
C ILE A 17 -9.22 18.34 1.68
N GLN A 18 -9.87 19.50 1.66
CA GLN A 18 -9.97 20.37 2.83
C GLN A 18 -10.83 19.76 3.96
N LEU A 19 -11.95 19.10 3.63
CA LEU A 19 -12.79 18.36 4.59
C LEU A 19 -12.04 17.19 5.22
N LEU A 20 -11.18 16.51 4.46
CA LEU A 20 -10.41 15.35 4.94
C LEU A 20 -9.20 15.73 5.80
N VAL A 21 -8.53 16.84 5.48
CA VAL A 21 -7.51 17.44 6.36
C VAL A 21 -8.13 17.88 7.69
N LEU A 22 -9.39 18.35 7.68
CA LEU A 22 -10.16 18.69 8.88
C LEU A 22 -10.56 17.45 9.71
N LEU A 23 -10.81 16.30 9.07
CA LEU A 23 -11.21 15.05 9.73
C LEU A 23 -10.04 14.26 10.36
N LYS A 24 -8.78 14.72 10.23
CA LYS A 24 -7.55 14.07 10.73
C LYS A 24 -7.39 12.60 10.28
N ASP A 25 -8.01 12.23 9.17
CA ASP A 25 -7.97 10.87 8.67
C ASP A 25 -6.78 10.71 7.70
N PHE A 26 -5.59 10.61 8.29
CA PHE A 26 -4.32 10.56 7.55
C PHE A 26 -4.21 9.35 6.61
N GLN A 27 -4.96 8.28 6.88
CA GLN A 27 -5.01 7.09 6.03
C GLN A 27 -5.74 7.40 4.71
N LEU A 28 -6.94 7.98 4.78
CA LEU A 28 -7.71 8.35 3.59
C LEU A 28 -7.02 9.46 2.78
N LEU A 29 -6.34 10.39 3.47
CA LEU A 29 -5.52 11.41 2.82
C LEU A 29 -4.33 10.79 2.07
N ARG A 30 -3.65 9.78 2.66
CA ARG A 30 -2.56 9.04 2.01
C ARG A 30 -3.07 8.29 0.77
N PHE A 31 -4.24 7.63 0.85
CA PHE A 31 -4.87 6.97 -0.30
C PHE A 31 -5.23 7.95 -1.42
N ILE A 32 -5.78 9.11 -1.10
CA ILE A 32 -6.18 10.10 -2.12
C ILE A 32 -4.97 10.81 -2.71
N VAL A 33 -3.93 11.10 -1.91
CA VAL A 33 -2.67 11.65 -2.42
C VAL A 33 -1.94 10.62 -3.29
N LEU A 34 -1.94 9.34 -2.91
CA LEU A 34 -1.45 8.24 -3.76
C LEU A 34 -2.26 8.15 -5.06
N ALA A 35 -3.59 8.13 -4.97
CA ALA A 35 -4.49 8.08 -6.13
C ALA A 35 -4.37 9.33 -7.02
N PHE A 36 -4.04 10.49 -6.45
CA PHE A 36 -3.77 11.72 -7.19
C PHE A 36 -2.38 11.72 -7.84
N LYS A 37 -1.37 11.13 -7.17
CA LYS A 37 -0.05 10.91 -7.77
C LYS A 37 -0.13 9.90 -8.93
N MET A 38 -1.09 8.97 -8.88
CA MET A 38 -1.48 8.08 -9.99
C MET A 38 -2.25 8.80 -11.13
N SER A 39 -2.46 10.11 -11.06
CA SER A 39 -2.98 10.92 -12.18
C SER A 39 -1.94 11.17 -13.28
N GLU A 40 -0.66 10.89 -13.02
CA GLU A 40 0.31 10.56 -14.06
C GLU A 40 0.22 9.06 -14.28
N LYS A 41 0.07 8.60 -15.53
CA LYS A 41 -0.09 7.17 -15.85
C LYS A 41 1.21 6.42 -15.53
N ILE A 42 1.36 5.99 -14.29
CA ILE A 42 2.41 5.06 -13.86
C ILE A 42 2.22 3.78 -14.69
N SER A 43 3.29 3.33 -15.35
CA SER A 43 3.26 2.08 -16.13
C SER A 43 3.19 0.87 -15.21
N ALA A 44 2.76 -0.30 -15.70
CA ALA A 44 2.76 -1.52 -14.88
C ALA A 44 4.16 -1.88 -14.36
N ALA A 45 5.20 -1.67 -15.19
CA ALA A 45 6.60 -1.85 -14.78
C ALA A 45 7.00 -0.87 -13.66
N GLU A 46 6.66 0.41 -13.80
CA GLU A 46 6.95 1.43 -12.79
C GLU A 46 6.19 1.21 -11.49
N ALA A 47 4.93 0.76 -11.56
CA ALA A 47 4.14 0.40 -10.38
C ALA A 47 4.74 -0.80 -9.65
N TYR A 48 5.27 -1.78 -10.42
CA TYR A 48 6.00 -2.90 -9.87
C TYR A 48 7.28 -2.44 -9.17
N GLU A 49 8.14 -1.66 -9.83
CA GLU A 49 9.42 -1.18 -9.27
C GLU A 49 9.21 -0.41 -7.96
N LEU A 50 8.25 0.52 -7.93
CA LEU A 50 7.91 1.28 -6.73
C LEU A 50 7.39 0.39 -5.58
N ALA A 51 6.59 -0.62 -5.91
CA ALA A 51 6.08 -1.54 -4.91
C ALA A 51 7.18 -2.44 -4.34
N VAL A 52 8.13 -2.86 -5.18
CA VAL A 52 9.32 -3.61 -4.74
C VAL A 52 10.16 -2.74 -3.79
N GLU A 53 10.47 -1.50 -4.16
CA GLU A 53 11.21 -0.56 -3.31
C GLU A 53 10.51 -0.36 -1.94
N GLU A 54 9.19 -0.22 -1.95
CA GLU A 54 8.43 -0.05 -0.72
C GLU A 54 8.39 -1.32 0.13
N LEU A 55 8.34 -2.52 -0.48
CA LEU A 55 8.50 -3.79 0.26
C LEU A 55 9.87 -3.89 0.92
N PHE A 56 10.95 -3.48 0.23
CA PHE A 56 12.28 -3.39 0.84
C PHE A 56 12.28 -2.43 2.04
N ARG A 57 11.65 -1.27 1.91
CA ARG A 57 11.53 -0.30 3.01
C ARG A 57 10.74 -0.87 4.20
N LEU A 58 9.66 -1.60 3.93
CA LEU A 58 8.82 -2.22 4.95
C LEU A 58 9.54 -3.36 5.68
N ARG A 59 10.35 -4.14 4.96
CA ARG A 59 11.26 -5.15 5.54
C ARG A 59 12.22 -4.51 6.53
N ASP A 60 12.86 -3.42 6.12
CA ASP A 60 13.84 -2.71 6.96
C ASP A 60 13.16 -2.04 8.18
N LYS A 61 11.86 -1.75 8.07
CA LYS A 61 10.98 -1.28 9.15
C LYS A 61 10.19 -2.42 9.79
N ARG A 62 10.89 -3.50 10.16
CA ARG A 62 10.28 -4.66 10.80
C ARG A 62 9.47 -4.29 12.06
N PRO A 63 8.42 -5.05 12.37
CA PRO A 63 7.71 -4.90 13.62
C PRO A 63 8.62 -5.05 14.82
N LEU A 64 8.47 -4.15 15.80
CA LEU A 64 9.22 -4.21 17.05
C LEU A 64 8.31 -4.70 18.18
N PRO A 65 8.88 -5.30 19.25
CA PRO A 65 8.11 -5.82 20.38
C PRO A 65 7.24 -4.76 21.10
N ASP A 66 7.59 -3.48 20.97
CA ASP A 66 6.91 -2.34 21.58
C ASP A 66 5.90 -1.64 20.65
N TRP A 67 5.70 -2.14 19.43
CA TRP A 67 4.70 -1.59 18.53
C TRP A 67 3.29 -1.66 19.13
N THR A 68 2.59 -0.55 19.01
CA THR A 68 1.16 -0.46 19.27
C THR A 68 0.40 -1.28 18.23
N SER A 69 -0.83 -1.69 18.56
CA SER A 69 -1.68 -2.39 17.59
C SER A 69 -1.85 -1.55 16.31
N GLY A 70 -2.03 -0.23 16.41
CA GLY A 70 -2.15 0.63 15.23
C GLY A 70 -0.94 0.61 14.28
N GLU A 71 0.27 0.49 14.83
CA GLU A 71 1.50 0.39 14.03
C GLU A 71 1.61 -0.96 13.32
N ALA A 72 1.30 -2.06 14.02
CA ALA A 72 1.27 -3.39 13.43
C ALA A 72 0.19 -3.51 12.34
N GLU A 73 -0.99 -2.93 12.56
CA GLU A 73 -2.06 -2.87 11.56
C GLU A 73 -1.63 -2.17 10.29
N ALA A 74 -1.07 -0.97 10.44
CA ALA A 74 -0.63 -0.17 9.30
C ALA A 74 0.45 -0.92 8.51
N TRP A 75 1.38 -1.59 9.20
CA TRP A 75 2.43 -2.35 8.55
C TRP A 75 1.89 -3.59 7.82
N VAL A 76 1.00 -4.39 8.43
CA VAL A 76 0.36 -5.55 7.77
C VAL A 76 -0.38 -5.11 6.52
N PHE A 77 -1.12 -4.00 6.61
CA PHE A 77 -1.87 -3.45 5.48
C PHE A 77 -0.95 -2.93 4.37
N ASP A 78 0.10 -2.19 4.73
CA ASP A 78 1.07 -1.65 3.78
C ASP A 78 1.79 -2.81 3.05
N VAL A 79 2.23 -3.85 3.78
CA VAL A 79 2.85 -5.06 3.20
C VAL A 79 1.92 -5.72 2.19
N HIS A 80 0.66 -5.99 2.57
CA HIS A 80 -0.29 -6.62 1.67
C HIS A 80 -0.55 -5.80 0.41
N THR A 81 -0.61 -4.49 0.56
CA THR A 81 -0.86 -3.57 -0.56
C THR A 81 0.27 -3.66 -1.58
N GLN A 82 1.53 -3.53 -1.13
CA GLN A 82 2.67 -3.60 -2.04
C GLN A 82 2.86 -5.00 -2.64
N TRP A 83 2.70 -6.04 -1.81
CA TRP A 83 2.69 -7.43 -2.26
C TRP A 83 1.67 -7.66 -3.38
N SER A 84 0.45 -7.15 -3.23
CA SER A 84 -0.60 -7.26 -4.25
C SER A 84 -0.23 -6.56 -5.55
N ILE A 85 0.40 -5.39 -5.46
CA ILE A 85 0.86 -4.63 -6.64
C ILE A 85 1.97 -5.41 -7.36
N CYS A 86 2.96 -5.93 -6.64
CA CYS A 86 4.02 -6.77 -7.23
C CYS A 86 3.41 -8.00 -7.93
N ASN A 87 2.53 -8.74 -7.24
CA ASN A 87 1.90 -9.95 -7.78
C ASN A 87 1.00 -9.66 -9.02
N GLN A 88 0.45 -8.47 -9.16
CA GLN A 88 -0.37 -8.09 -10.33
C GLN A 88 0.46 -7.61 -11.52
N ASN A 89 1.65 -7.05 -11.28
CA ASN A 89 2.39 -6.30 -12.29
C ASN A 89 3.74 -6.94 -12.70
N TRP A 90 4.21 -7.99 -12.01
CA TRP A 90 5.51 -8.63 -12.31
C TRP A 90 5.67 -9.06 -13.77
N GLY A 91 4.59 -9.55 -14.40
CA GLY A 91 4.64 -10.00 -15.80
C GLY A 91 4.91 -8.88 -16.81
N ALA A 92 4.71 -7.63 -16.42
CA ALA A 92 5.01 -6.45 -17.23
C ALA A 92 6.43 -5.89 -16.98
N ALA A 93 7.09 -6.31 -15.90
CA ALA A 93 8.34 -5.71 -15.45
C ALA A 93 9.62 -6.35 -16.03
N ALA A 94 9.52 -7.48 -16.76
CA ALA A 94 10.62 -8.20 -17.44
C ALA A 94 11.86 -8.46 -16.57
N GLU A 95 12.11 -9.75 -16.29
CA GLU A 95 13.13 -10.35 -15.41
C GLU A 95 12.65 -10.61 -13.97
N GLU A 96 12.46 -11.90 -13.71
CA GLU A 96 11.98 -12.50 -12.47
C GLU A 96 13.07 -12.44 -11.37
N HIS A 97 12.62 -12.38 -10.10
CA HIS A 97 13.25 -12.89 -8.86
C HIS A 97 13.56 -11.87 -7.75
N GLU A 98 13.70 -10.55 -7.99
CA GLU A 98 14.16 -9.65 -6.91
C GLU A 98 13.18 -9.53 -5.73
N TRP A 99 11.88 -9.52 -5.99
CA TRP A 99 10.90 -9.23 -4.94
C TRP A 99 10.47 -10.44 -4.12
N HIS A 100 10.63 -11.68 -4.64
CA HIS A 100 10.25 -12.89 -3.89
C HIS A 100 11.13 -13.10 -2.66
N ASP A 101 12.44 -12.82 -2.75
CA ASP A 101 13.33 -12.90 -1.58
C ASP A 101 12.92 -11.90 -0.49
N VAL A 102 12.50 -10.71 -0.90
CA VAL A 102 11.95 -9.69 0.01
C VAL A 102 10.61 -10.13 0.58
N GLU A 103 9.73 -10.69 -0.25
CA GLU A 103 8.45 -11.26 0.17
C GLU A 103 8.69 -12.30 1.27
N TYR A 104 9.52 -13.32 1.04
CA TYR A 104 9.79 -14.36 2.04
C TYR A 104 10.37 -13.77 3.33
N SER A 105 11.26 -12.78 3.23
CA SER A 105 11.79 -12.09 4.41
C SER A 105 10.69 -11.36 5.18
N VAL A 106 9.77 -10.67 4.51
CA VAL A 106 8.68 -9.93 5.15
C VAL A 106 7.62 -10.88 5.73
N LEU A 107 7.32 -11.98 5.03
CA LEU A 107 6.40 -13.04 5.49
C LEU A 107 6.92 -13.75 6.74
N ALA A 108 8.24 -13.97 6.85
CA ALA A 108 8.83 -14.51 8.07
C ALA A 108 8.61 -13.58 9.28
N GLU A 109 8.73 -12.26 9.09
CA GLU A 109 8.49 -11.26 10.14
C GLU A 109 7.00 -11.19 10.55
N LEU A 110 6.07 -11.43 9.60
CA LEU A 110 4.64 -11.53 9.90
C LEU A 110 4.33 -12.65 10.91
N GLY A 111 5.02 -13.79 10.83
CA GLY A 111 4.86 -14.89 11.78
C GLY A 111 5.27 -14.53 13.21
N SER A 112 6.10 -13.50 13.39
CA SER A 112 6.56 -13.03 14.70
C SER A 112 5.57 -12.08 15.39
N LEU A 113 4.64 -11.49 14.63
CA LEU A 113 3.67 -10.52 15.14
C LEU A 113 2.64 -11.21 16.06
N PRO A 114 2.48 -10.75 17.31
CA PRO A 114 1.42 -11.27 18.16
C PRO A 114 0.05 -10.88 17.61
N LEU A 115 -0.84 -11.87 17.40
CA LEU A 115 -2.18 -11.67 16.83
C LEU A 115 -3.04 -10.60 17.53
N ARG A 116 -2.78 -10.30 18.81
CA ARG A 116 -3.47 -9.22 19.54
C ARG A 116 -3.21 -7.82 18.97
N HIS A 117 -2.14 -7.65 18.20
CA HIS A 117 -1.79 -6.39 17.55
C HIS A 117 -2.41 -6.27 16.15
N VAL A 118 -3.03 -7.34 15.64
CA VAL A 118 -3.67 -7.41 14.31
C VAL A 118 -5.16 -7.74 14.48
N VAL A 119 -5.90 -6.75 14.94
CA VAL A 119 -7.34 -6.74 15.21
C VAL A 119 -8.17 -6.50 13.94
N TYR A 120 -7.84 -5.47 13.16
CA TYR A 120 -8.58 -5.00 11.98
C TYR A 120 -8.10 -5.68 10.69
N SER A 121 -6.79 -5.81 10.50
CA SER A 121 -6.19 -6.38 9.29
C SER A 121 -6.04 -7.90 9.40
N ARG A 122 -6.83 -8.56 10.23
CA ARG A 122 -6.67 -9.99 10.53
C ARG A 122 -6.88 -10.89 9.31
N GLU A 123 -7.83 -10.55 8.44
CA GLU A 123 -8.04 -11.29 7.18
C GLU A 123 -6.84 -11.16 6.26
N VAL A 124 -6.36 -9.92 6.07
CA VAL A 124 -5.15 -9.60 5.30
C VAL A 124 -3.92 -10.33 5.85
N TYR A 125 -3.76 -10.33 7.17
CA TYR A 125 -2.72 -11.07 7.86
C TYR A 125 -2.81 -12.56 7.57
N ASN A 126 -4.00 -13.16 7.67
CA ASN A 126 -4.18 -14.58 7.41
C ASN A 126 -3.84 -14.94 5.95
N ILE A 127 -4.18 -14.08 4.99
CA ILE A 127 -3.81 -14.26 3.58
C ILE A 127 -2.29 -14.31 3.46
N LEU A 128 -1.58 -13.32 4.01
CA LEU A 128 -0.12 -13.27 3.93
C LEU A 128 0.53 -14.43 4.70
N ALA A 129 0.08 -14.71 5.93
CA ALA A 129 0.58 -15.78 6.77
C ALA A 129 0.36 -17.18 6.18
N SER A 130 -0.63 -17.36 5.31
CA SER A 130 -0.84 -18.64 4.59
C SER A 130 0.15 -18.90 3.47
N ARG A 131 0.92 -17.88 3.06
CA ARG A 131 1.92 -17.95 1.99
C ARG A 131 3.36 -18.07 2.50
N GLY A 132 3.62 -17.67 3.75
CA GLY A 132 4.91 -17.82 4.42
C GLY A 132 5.04 -19.15 5.13
#